data_AF-A0A6J0ZKA1-F1
#
_entry.id   AF-A0A6J0ZKA1-F1
#
_cell.length_a   1.000
_cell.length_b   1.000
_cell.length_c   1.000
_cell.angle_alpha   90.00
_cell.angle_beta   90.00
_cell.angle_gamma   90.00
#
_symmetry.space_group_name_H-M   'P 1'
#
loop_
_entity.id
_entity.type
_entity.pdbx_description
1 polymer ?
#
loop_
_entity_poly.entity_id
_entity_poly.type
_entity_poly.pdbx_seq_one_letter_code
_entity_poly.pdbx_strand_id
1 'polypeptide(L)'
;MGSAKVFCVGTADTKLDELRFLSESVRSSLNASSKSSSSKVEVVIVDVSVGQKEIESLNDFKFVSRKEILLCYSDSVGENPTLPDDRGKAVGVMSKALEHFIKKAKADGVLAGAIGLGGSGGTSLLSPAFRSLPVGVPKIIVSTVASGQTEPYVGTSDLILFPSVVDICGINSVCRVVLSNAGAALAGMVIGRLERLQDSCSEGKKCTVGITMFGVTTPCVNAVKERLQKEGYETLIFHATGIGGKAMESLVREGYIQGVLDITTTEVADYVVGGVMACDSSRFDVIIEKKIPLVLSVGALDMVNFGPKDTIPSNFRQRKIHVHNAQVSLMRTTADENKKFAGFIADKLNKSSSKICVCLPQKGVSALDASGKPFYDPEATGTLLNELKRLIQINEDCQVKMYPYHINDPEFVDALVDSFMEICSKSPTDSSLPQVASYESSQDLQKDHDYNMNSLSSGTITYNPSNFPDARPETLQRTQGILRQLRDQISKGLPIVGAGAGTGISAKFEEAGGVDLIVLYNSGRFRMAGRGSLAGLLPFADANAIVLEMANEVLPVVKGVPVLAGVCGTDPFRQMDYFLKQLESIGFSGVQNFPTVGLFDGNFRQNLEETGMGYGVQVGGSDD
;
A
#
# COMPACT_ATOMS: atom_id res chain seq x y z
N MET A 1 30.87 -3.74 -8.76
CA MET A 1 29.61 -4.13 -8.10
C MET A 1 29.30 -5.57 -8.47
N GLY A 2 28.90 -6.42 -7.51
CA GLY A 2 28.52 -7.81 -7.80
C GLY A 2 27.25 -7.89 -8.65
N SER A 3 27.03 -9.02 -9.34
CA SER A 3 25.77 -9.26 -10.06
C SER A 3 24.58 -9.23 -9.08
N ALA A 4 23.48 -8.62 -9.50
CA ALA A 4 22.21 -8.66 -8.79
C ALA A 4 21.71 -10.12 -8.74
N LYS A 5 21.26 -10.58 -7.58
CA LYS A 5 20.85 -11.96 -7.31
C LYS A 5 19.41 -12.05 -6.83
N VAL A 6 18.68 -13.03 -7.34
CA VAL A 6 17.39 -13.45 -6.81
C VAL A 6 17.57 -14.81 -6.14
N PHE A 7 17.11 -14.93 -4.89
CA PHE A 7 17.16 -16.21 -4.17
C PHE A 7 15.82 -16.93 -4.28
N CYS A 8 15.86 -18.16 -4.79
CA CYS A 8 14.76 -19.11 -4.77
C CYS A 8 14.96 -20.06 -3.58
N VAL A 9 14.13 -19.94 -2.55
CA VAL A 9 14.34 -20.59 -1.25
C VAL A 9 13.29 -21.66 -0.99
N GLY A 10 13.70 -22.85 -0.57
CA GLY A 10 12.78 -23.92 -0.21
C GLY A 10 13.45 -25.10 0.47
N THR A 11 12.65 -26.00 1.02
CA THR A 11 13.13 -27.25 1.62
C THR A 11 13.34 -28.29 0.51
N ALA A 12 14.57 -28.37 -0.01
CA ALA A 12 14.89 -29.19 -1.16
C ALA A 12 14.76 -30.71 -0.89
N ASP A 13 14.96 -31.17 0.35
CA ASP A 13 14.73 -32.55 0.78
C ASP A 13 13.35 -33.12 0.41
N THR A 14 12.32 -32.26 0.41
CA THR A 14 10.92 -32.62 0.18
C THR A 14 10.30 -31.98 -1.06
N LYS A 15 10.85 -30.88 -1.56
CA LYS A 15 10.26 -30.06 -2.64
C LYS A 15 11.28 -29.66 -3.72
N LEU A 16 12.25 -30.54 -4.00
CA LEU A 16 13.33 -30.24 -4.95
C LEU A 16 12.79 -29.93 -6.34
N ASP A 17 11.87 -30.76 -6.85
CA ASP A 17 11.36 -30.65 -8.21
C ASP A 17 10.55 -29.35 -8.40
N GLU A 18 9.77 -28.97 -7.39
CA GLU A 18 8.98 -27.75 -7.37
C GLU A 18 9.84 -26.49 -7.22
N LEU A 19 10.86 -26.55 -6.36
CA LEU A 19 11.84 -25.47 -6.20
C LEU A 19 12.64 -25.26 -7.48
N ARG A 20 13.05 -26.35 -8.14
CA ARG A 20 13.75 -26.31 -9.42
C ARG A 20 12.86 -25.70 -10.50
N PHE A 21 11.61 -26.16 -10.64
CA PHE A 21 10.66 -25.63 -11.61
C PHE A 21 10.40 -24.13 -11.40
N LEU A 22 10.19 -23.70 -10.15
CA LEU A 22 10.01 -22.28 -9.82
C LEU A 22 11.24 -21.46 -10.21
N SER A 23 12.44 -21.97 -9.93
CA SER A 23 13.71 -21.30 -10.25
C SER A 23 13.94 -21.19 -11.76
N GLU A 24 13.59 -22.22 -12.53
CA GLU A 24 13.61 -22.21 -13.99
C GLU A 24 12.63 -21.19 -14.57
N SER A 25 11.42 -21.11 -13.99
CA SER A 25 10.42 -20.11 -14.40
C SER A 25 10.89 -18.67 -14.13
N VAL A 26 11.45 -18.40 -12.95
CA VAL A 26 12.02 -17.09 -12.60
C VAL A 26 13.17 -16.72 -13.54
N ARG A 27 14.13 -17.64 -13.76
CA ARG A 27 15.26 -17.41 -14.66
C ARG A 27 14.81 -17.11 -16.09
N SER A 28 13.85 -17.89 -16.60
CA SER A 28 13.31 -17.70 -17.95
C SER A 28 12.59 -16.36 -18.09
N SER A 29 11.78 -15.99 -17.10
CA SER A 29 11.01 -14.74 -17.09
C SER A 29 11.91 -13.50 -16.95
N LEU A 30 12.97 -13.58 -16.14
CA LEU A 30 13.97 -12.52 -16.02
C LEU A 30 14.71 -12.30 -17.35
N ASN A 31 15.13 -13.39 -18.01
CA ASN A 31 15.80 -13.30 -19.30
C ASN A 31 14.89 -12.74 -20.40
N ALA A 32 13.61 -13.12 -20.41
CA ALA A 32 12.65 -12.64 -21.42
C ALA A 32 12.30 -11.16 -21.25
N SER A 33 12.29 -10.65 -20.02
CA SER A 33 11.86 -9.29 -19.71
C SER A 33 12.99 -8.26 -19.70
N SER A 34 14.25 -8.70 -19.71
CA SER A 34 15.44 -7.83 -19.72
C SER A 34 15.70 -7.26 -21.13
N LYS A 35 15.16 -6.07 -21.43
CA LYS A 35 15.39 -5.38 -22.72
C LYS A 35 16.81 -4.84 -22.89
N SER A 36 17.56 -4.71 -21.80
CA SER A 36 18.91 -4.13 -21.76
C SER A 36 19.94 -5.18 -21.34
N SER A 37 21.07 -5.26 -22.04
CA SER A 37 22.22 -6.11 -21.66
C SER A 37 22.93 -5.64 -20.38
N SER A 38 22.48 -4.56 -19.72
CA SER A 38 23.21 -3.89 -18.64
C SER A 38 23.01 -4.45 -17.23
N SER A 39 22.05 -5.34 -16.98
CA SER A 39 21.79 -5.85 -15.61
C SER A 39 21.40 -7.34 -15.59
N LYS A 40 22.38 -8.21 -15.83
CA LYS A 40 22.18 -9.66 -15.72
C LYS A 40 21.87 -10.06 -14.26
N VAL A 41 20.63 -10.44 -13.99
CA VAL A 41 20.19 -10.94 -12.68
C VAL A 41 20.46 -12.45 -12.61
N GLU A 42 21.26 -12.86 -11.62
CA GLU A 42 21.59 -14.26 -11.36
C GLU A 42 20.53 -14.90 -10.44
N VAL A 43 20.06 -16.10 -10.79
CA VAL A 43 19.12 -16.87 -9.95
C VAL A 43 19.90 -17.90 -9.14
N VAL A 44 19.73 -17.86 -7.82
CA VAL A 44 20.41 -18.74 -6.86
C VAL A 44 19.39 -19.56 -6.09
N ILE A 45 19.55 -20.87 -6.07
CA ILE A 45 18.70 -21.77 -5.27
C ILE A 45 19.29 -21.86 -3.86
N VAL A 46 18.45 -21.71 -2.84
CA VAL A 46 18.85 -21.79 -1.44
C VAL A 46 18.07 -22.90 -0.76
N ASP A 47 18.78 -23.90 -0.25
CA ASP A 47 18.20 -25.00 0.48
C ASP A 47 18.14 -24.71 1.98
N VAL A 48 16.93 -24.85 2.54
CA VAL A 48 16.65 -24.67 3.97
C VAL A 48 16.06 -25.94 4.60
N SER A 49 16.40 -27.10 4.04
CA SER A 49 15.96 -28.40 4.55
C SER A 49 16.48 -28.72 5.95
N VAL A 50 15.57 -29.23 6.76
CA VAL A 50 15.83 -29.67 8.13
C VAL A 50 15.84 -31.20 8.28
N GLY A 51 15.46 -31.95 7.24
CA GLY A 51 15.48 -33.42 7.25
C GLY A 51 16.87 -34.03 7.14
N GLN A 52 16.95 -35.37 7.09
CA GLN A 52 18.24 -36.08 6.99
C GLN A 52 18.83 -36.09 5.57
N LYS A 53 17.99 -35.90 4.54
CA LYS A 53 18.41 -35.91 3.15
C LYS A 53 19.14 -34.61 2.81
N GLU A 54 20.43 -34.72 2.53
CA GLU A 54 21.25 -33.58 2.10
C GLU A 54 21.33 -33.50 0.59
N ILE A 55 21.33 -32.27 0.08
CA ILE A 55 21.55 -31.95 -1.33
C ILE A 55 22.73 -31.00 -1.36
N GLU A 56 23.80 -31.39 -2.03
CA GLU A 56 25.06 -30.62 -2.01
C GLU A 56 25.19 -29.66 -3.21
N SER A 57 24.63 -30.02 -4.36
CA SER A 57 24.70 -29.17 -5.56
C SER A 57 23.61 -29.49 -6.57
N LEU A 58 23.36 -28.53 -7.46
CA LEU A 58 22.53 -28.67 -8.65
C LEU A 58 23.31 -28.13 -9.85
N ASN A 59 23.65 -28.99 -10.82
CA ASN A 59 24.56 -28.62 -11.92
C ASN A 59 24.10 -27.39 -12.74
N ASP A 60 22.79 -27.13 -12.78
CA ASP A 60 22.19 -26.11 -13.66
C ASP A 60 21.95 -24.76 -12.99
N PHE A 61 22.19 -24.66 -11.67
CA PHE A 61 21.98 -23.45 -10.88
C PHE A 61 23.07 -23.26 -9.84
N LYS A 62 23.38 -22.01 -9.51
CA LYS A 62 24.12 -21.73 -8.30
C LYS A 62 23.27 -22.15 -7.10
N PHE A 63 23.84 -22.96 -6.23
CA PHE A 63 23.15 -23.59 -5.12
C PHE A 63 23.85 -23.24 -3.82
N VAL A 64 23.08 -22.78 -2.84
CA VAL A 64 23.53 -22.54 -1.47
C VAL A 64 22.96 -23.65 -0.62
N SER A 65 23.85 -24.49 -0.09
CA SER A 65 23.46 -25.64 0.73
C SER A 65 22.99 -25.18 2.11
N ARG A 66 22.19 -26.03 2.79
CA ARG A 66 21.81 -25.79 4.18
C ARG A 66 23.01 -25.62 5.12
N LYS A 67 24.16 -26.26 4.82
CA LYS A 67 25.39 -26.18 5.60
C LYS A 67 25.96 -24.76 5.53
N GLU A 68 25.95 -24.14 4.35
CA GLU A 68 26.40 -22.75 4.19
C GLU A 68 25.51 -21.76 4.94
N ILE A 69 24.20 -21.98 4.95
CA ILE A 69 23.25 -21.15 5.72
C ILE A 69 23.54 -21.25 7.22
N LEU A 70 23.75 -22.48 7.72
CA LEU A 70 24.06 -22.71 9.13
C LEU A 70 25.45 -22.16 9.50
N LEU A 71 26.47 -22.32 8.66
CA LEU A 71 27.80 -21.75 8.87
C LEU A 71 27.75 -20.22 8.96
N CYS A 72 27.00 -19.57 8.05
CA CYS A 72 26.81 -18.12 8.10
C CYS A 72 26.15 -17.66 9.42
N TYR A 73 25.33 -18.51 10.03
CA TYR A 73 24.72 -18.25 11.33
C TYR A 73 25.71 -18.53 12.49
N SER A 74 26.49 -19.62 12.42
CA SER A 74 27.55 -19.94 13.40
C SER A 74 28.57 -18.81 13.54
N ASP A 75 29.03 -18.27 12.41
CA ASP A 75 30.01 -17.18 12.36
C ASP A 75 29.53 -15.92 13.10
N SER A 76 28.21 -15.76 13.23
CA SER A 76 27.59 -14.60 13.89
C SER A 76 27.27 -14.83 15.37
N VAL A 77 26.95 -16.06 15.77
CA VAL A 77 26.50 -16.39 17.14
C VAL A 77 27.62 -17.03 17.98
N GLY A 78 28.70 -17.52 17.35
CA GLY A 78 29.85 -18.13 18.04
C GLY A 78 29.62 -19.57 18.52
N GLU A 79 28.49 -20.18 18.16
CA GLU A 79 28.16 -21.58 18.44
C GLU A 79 27.91 -22.34 17.13
N ASN A 80 28.27 -23.64 17.06
CA ASN A 80 27.90 -24.51 15.95
C ASN A 80 26.47 -25.02 16.14
N PRO A 81 25.47 -24.51 15.41
CA PRO A 81 24.08 -24.88 15.61
C PRO A 81 23.84 -26.25 14.96
N THR A 82 23.74 -27.28 15.80
CA THR A 82 23.16 -28.56 15.39
C THR A 82 21.65 -28.43 15.30
N LEU A 83 21.06 -28.95 14.22
CA LEU A 83 19.60 -28.99 14.08
C LEU A 83 19.03 -29.98 15.11
N PRO A 84 18.07 -29.55 15.96
CA PRO A 84 17.40 -30.45 16.88
C PRO A 84 16.60 -31.54 16.16
N ASP A 85 16.40 -32.69 16.82
CA ASP A 85 15.56 -33.78 16.28
C ASP A 85 14.08 -33.36 16.15
N ASP A 86 13.63 -32.43 17.01
CA ASP A 86 12.28 -31.87 16.90
C ASP A 86 12.17 -30.95 15.68
N ARG A 87 11.31 -31.33 14.73
CA ARG A 87 11.12 -30.61 13.47
C ARG A 87 10.72 -29.14 13.68
N GLY A 88 9.89 -28.83 14.66
CA GLY A 88 9.45 -27.46 14.93
C GLY A 88 10.60 -26.58 15.39
N LYS A 89 11.41 -27.08 16.34
CA LYS A 89 12.62 -26.40 16.81
C LYS A 89 13.66 -26.25 15.69
N ALA A 90 13.87 -27.29 14.87
CA ALA A 90 14.77 -27.24 13.73
C ALA A 90 14.35 -26.18 12.71
N VAL A 91 13.05 -26.09 12.39
CA VAL A 91 12.50 -25.01 11.54
C VAL A 91 12.76 -23.63 12.15
N GLY A 92 12.60 -23.49 13.46
CA GLY A 92 12.87 -22.23 14.15
C GLY A 92 14.34 -21.79 14.06
N VAL A 93 15.28 -22.71 14.24
CA VAL A 93 16.73 -22.43 14.10
C VAL A 93 17.08 -22.09 12.66
N MET A 94 16.60 -22.88 11.69
CA MET A 94 16.85 -22.64 10.28
C MET A 94 16.24 -21.32 9.79
N SER A 95 15.06 -20.94 10.29
CA SER A 95 14.43 -19.65 9.97
C SER A 95 15.31 -18.47 10.40
N LYS A 96 15.89 -18.53 11.61
CA LYS A 96 16.83 -17.50 12.11
C LYS A 96 18.13 -17.47 11.30
N ALA A 97 18.66 -18.65 10.93
CA ALA A 97 19.85 -18.75 10.10
C ALA A 97 19.61 -18.14 8.70
N LEU A 98 18.46 -18.43 8.08
CA LEU A 98 18.05 -17.84 6.82
C LEU A 98 17.87 -16.32 6.94
N GLU A 99 17.27 -15.82 8.02
CA GLU A 99 17.14 -14.38 8.28
C GLU A 99 18.51 -13.69 8.29
N HIS A 100 19.49 -14.27 8.98
CA HIS A 100 20.85 -13.74 9.02
C HIS A 100 21.51 -13.75 7.63
N PHE A 101 21.40 -14.86 6.90
CA PHE A 101 21.93 -14.99 5.55
C PHE A 101 21.35 -13.94 4.59
N ILE A 102 20.03 -13.75 4.62
CA ILE A 102 19.34 -12.78 3.76
C ILE A 102 19.74 -11.34 4.13
N LYS A 103 19.87 -11.01 5.42
CA LYS A 103 20.35 -9.69 5.86
C LYS A 103 21.78 -9.42 5.40
N LYS A 104 22.66 -10.42 5.47
CA LYS A 104 24.04 -10.32 4.96
C LYS A 104 24.05 -10.10 3.45
N ALA A 105 23.31 -10.91 2.69
CA ALA A 105 23.18 -10.74 1.24
C ALA A 105 22.60 -9.38 0.83
N LYS A 106 21.74 -8.80 1.67
CA LYS A 106 21.24 -7.43 1.47
C LYS A 106 22.30 -6.37 1.79
N ALA A 107 23.05 -6.53 2.88
CA ALA A 107 24.14 -5.62 3.25
C ALA A 107 25.25 -5.61 2.20
N ASP A 108 25.56 -6.75 1.60
CA ASP A 108 26.51 -6.89 0.50
C ASP A 108 26.01 -6.28 -0.83
N GLY A 109 24.77 -5.79 -0.87
CA GLY A 109 24.17 -5.14 -2.04
C GLY A 109 23.84 -6.09 -3.19
N VAL A 110 23.91 -7.41 -2.99
CA VAL A 110 23.68 -8.40 -4.06
C VAL A 110 22.21 -8.82 -4.18
N LEU A 111 21.38 -8.63 -3.15
CA LEU A 111 19.99 -9.08 -3.16
C LEU A 111 19.06 -8.15 -3.98
N ALA A 112 18.48 -8.69 -5.05
CA ALA A 112 17.45 -8.04 -5.87
C ALA A 112 16.03 -8.46 -5.53
N GLY A 113 15.82 -9.67 -5.01
CA GLY A 113 14.53 -10.19 -4.58
C GLY A 113 14.64 -11.61 -4.02
N ALA A 114 13.59 -12.06 -3.35
CA ALA A 114 13.50 -13.41 -2.80
C ALA A 114 12.14 -14.03 -3.10
N ILE A 115 12.14 -15.30 -3.51
CA ILE A 115 10.93 -16.10 -3.68
C ILE A 115 11.11 -17.44 -3.01
N GLY A 116 10.05 -18.00 -2.45
CA GLY A 116 10.08 -19.37 -1.96
C GLY A 116 8.75 -20.07 -2.08
N LEU A 117 8.73 -21.33 -1.67
CA LEU A 117 7.53 -22.15 -1.66
C LEU A 117 7.49 -23.05 -0.43
N GLY A 118 6.28 -23.36 0.03
CA GLY A 118 6.12 -24.31 1.13
C GLY A 118 4.69 -24.50 1.60
N GLY A 119 4.50 -25.59 2.35
CA GLY A 119 3.28 -25.76 3.16
C GLY A 119 3.29 -24.83 4.38
N SER A 120 2.48 -25.14 5.41
CA SER A 120 2.46 -24.37 6.66
C SER A 120 3.85 -24.22 7.30
N GLY A 121 4.59 -25.34 7.47
CA GLY A 121 5.94 -25.31 8.06
C GLY A 121 6.97 -24.55 7.22
N GLY A 122 6.95 -24.71 5.90
CA GLY A 122 7.86 -23.97 5.00
C GLY A 122 7.53 -22.48 4.97
N THR A 123 6.25 -22.12 4.93
CA THR A 123 5.80 -20.73 5.01
C THR A 123 6.24 -20.09 6.33
N SER A 124 6.08 -20.81 7.46
CA SER A 124 6.55 -20.35 8.77
C SER A 124 8.08 -20.20 8.85
N LEU A 125 8.85 -20.99 8.09
CA LEU A 125 10.31 -20.90 8.03
C LEU A 125 10.75 -19.66 7.24
N LEU A 126 10.14 -19.46 6.05
CA LEU A 126 10.54 -18.42 5.10
C LEU A 126 10.06 -17.02 5.52
N SER A 127 8.87 -16.92 6.09
CA SER A 127 8.22 -15.62 6.36
C SER A 127 9.04 -14.69 7.27
N PRO A 128 9.60 -15.14 8.42
CA PRO A 128 10.43 -14.28 9.27
C PRO A 128 11.67 -13.74 8.56
N ALA A 129 12.32 -14.56 7.74
CA ALA A 129 13.49 -14.15 6.99
C ALA A 129 13.12 -13.13 5.88
N PHE A 130 12.01 -13.36 5.17
CA PHE A 130 11.59 -12.50 4.06
C PHE A 130 11.05 -11.16 4.55
N ARG A 131 10.28 -11.12 5.64
CA ARG A 131 9.78 -9.88 6.24
C ARG A 131 10.88 -9.04 6.90
N SER A 132 12.06 -9.62 7.16
CA SER A 132 13.22 -8.88 7.66
C SER A 132 13.87 -7.99 6.60
N LEU A 133 13.51 -8.20 5.32
CA LEU A 133 13.94 -7.36 4.22
C LEU A 133 13.15 -6.05 4.18
N PRO A 134 13.80 -4.93 3.81
CA PRO A 134 13.13 -3.64 3.70
C PRO A 134 11.92 -3.67 2.76
N VAL A 135 10.94 -2.82 3.04
CA VAL A 135 9.79 -2.59 2.17
C VAL A 135 10.28 -2.14 0.79
N GLY A 136 9.65 -2.71 -0.25
CA GLY A 136 9.98 -2.45 -1.65
C GLY A 136 10.96 -3.44 -2.27
N VAL A 137 11.65 -4.29 -1.49
CA VAL A 137 12.38 -5.44 -2.04
C VAL A 137 11.37 -6.55 -2.38
N PRO A 138 11.30 -7.05 -3.63
CA PRO A 138 10.37 -8.12 -4.01
C PRO A 138 10.55 -9.37 -3.14
N LYS A 139 9.47 -9.79 -2.48
CA LYS A 139 9.44 -10.91 -1.53
C LYS A 139 8.12 -11.69 -1.70
N ILE A 140 8.21 -12.93 -2.19
CA ILE A 140 7.03 -13.76 -2.53
C ILE A 140 7.16 -15.16 -1.92
N ILE A 141 6.08 -15.69 -1.34
CA ILE A 141 6.01 -17.11 -0.95
C ILE A 141 4.80 -17.75 -1.60
N VAL A 142 5.01 -18.82 -2.36
CA VAL A 142 3.93 -19.70 -2.82
C VAL A 142 3.55 -20.64 -1.66
N SER A 143 2.38 -20.41 -1.08
CA SER A 143 1.97 -21.01 0.19
C SER A 143 0.64 -21.74 0.08
N THR A 144 0.58 -22.93 0.69
CA THR A 144 -0.70 -23.68 0.86
C THR A 144 -1.62 -23.06 1.90
N VAL A 145 -1.09 -22.16 2.74
CA VAL A 145 -1.83 -21.48 3.82
C VAL A 145 -2.02 -19.98 3.53
N ALA A 146 -1.86 -19.55 2.27
CA ALA A 146 -2.13 -18.17 1.86
C ALA A 146 -3.60 -17.77 2.05
N SER A 147 -4.53 -18.73 1.89
CA SER A 147 -5.97 -18.51 2.12
C SER A 147 -6.35 -18.90 3.54
N GLY A 148 -6.09 -18.02 4.51
CA GLY A 148 -6.36 -18.27 5.93
C GLY A 148 -5.93 -17.08 6.82
N GLN A 149 -5.56 -17.36 8.07
CA GLN A 149 -4.96 -16.35 8.95
C GLN A 149 -3.49 -16.15 8.57
N THR A 150 -3.20 -15.01 7.94
CA THR A 150 -1.87 -14.72 7.36
C THR A 150 -1.05 -13.70 8.15
N GLU A 151 -1.64 -13.07 9.18
CA GLU A 151 -0.96 -12.06 10.01
C GLU A 151 0.40 -12.55 10.57
N PRO A 152 0.54 -13.77 11.11
CA PRO A 152 1.84 -14.23 11.65
C PRO A 152 2.94 -14.35 10.60
N TYR A 153 2.56 -14.53 9.34
CA TYR A 153 3.49 -14.66 8.20
C TYR A 153 3.87 -13.28 7.65
N VAL A 154 2.87 -12.50 7.24
CA VAL A 154 3.09 -11.19 6.57
C VAL A 154 3.51 -10.11 7.57
N GLY A 155 2.92 -10.10 8.76
CA GLY A 155 3.11 -9.05 9.75
C GLY A 155 2.78 -7.67 9.17
N THR A 156 3.74 -6.75 9.28
CA THR A 156 3.63 -5.37 8.76
C THR A 156 4.44 -5.16 7.48
N SER A 157 4.89 -6.23 6.83
CA SER A 157 5.71 -6.16 5.62
C SER A 157 4.85 -6.18 4.34
N ASP A 158 5.48 -5.89 3.22
CA ASP A 158 4.96 -6.07 1.85
C ASP A 158 5.17 -7.50 1.32
N LEU A 159 5.22 -8.51 2.20
CA LEU A 159 5.33 -9.92 1.84
C LEU A 159 4.07 -10.40 1.11
N ILE A 160 4.25 -10.96 -0.08
CA ILE A 160 3.16 -11.49 -0.89
C ILE A 160 3.07 -13.00 -0.71
N LEU A 161 1.90 -13.48 -0.28
CA LEU A 161 1.58 -14.91 -0.26
C LEU A 161 0.77 -15.25 -1.51
N PHE A 162 1.36 -16.04 -2.42
CA PHE A 162 0.67 -16.61 -3.57
C PHE A 162 -0.01 -17.93 -3.14
N PRO A 163 -1.35 -18.05 -3.26
CA PRO A 163 -2.02 -19.32 -2.96
C PRO A 163 -1.56 -20.42 -3.90
N SER A 164 -1.12 -21.55 -3.34
CA SER A 164 -0.70 -22.71 -4.16
C SER A 164 -1.87 -23.42 -4.86
N VAL A 165 -3.11 -23.14 -4.43
CA VAL A 165 -4.39 -23.76 -4.85
C VAL A 165 -4.52 -25.22 -4.44
N VAL A 166 -3.52 -26.03 -4.76
CA VAL A 166 -3.39 -27.44 -4.32
C VAL A 166 -2.19 -27.59 -3.40
N ASP A 167 -2.10 -28.71 -2.69
CA ASP A 167 -0.90 -29.00 -1.90
C ASP A 167 0.35 -29.08 -2.79
N ILE A 168 1.50 -28.67 -2.25
CA ILE A 168 2.78 -28.67 -2.97
C ILE A 168 3.42 -30.05 -2.80
N CYS A 169 2.99 -30.97 -3.65
CA CYS A 169 3.43 -32.35 -3.69
C CYS A 169 3.58 -32.81 -5.16
N GLY A 170 4.76 -32.59 -5.70
CA GLY A 170 5.10 -32.84 -7.09
C GLY A 170 4.55 -31.80 -8.07
N ILE A 171 5.06 -31.87 -9.30
CA ILE A 171 4.65 -31.00 -10.39
C ILE A 171 3.45 -31.60 -11.13
N ASN A 172 2.26 -31.03 -10.92
CA ASN A 172 1.04 -31.32 -11.67
C ASN A 172 0.60 -30.12 -12.54
N SER A 173 -0.45 -30.28 -13.34
CA SER A 173 -0.96 -29.24 -14.24
C SER A 173 -1.31 -27.93 -13.54
N VAL A 174 -1.86 -28.00 -12.33
CA VAL A 174 -2.22 -26.81 -11.52
C VAL A 174 -0.97 -26.16 -10.93
N CYS A 175 -0.09 -26.94 -10.29
CA CYS A 175 1.17 -26.44 -9.73
C CYS A 175 2.03 -25.74 -10.80
N ARG A 176 2.09 -26.28 -12.03
CA ARG A 176 2.85 -25.65 -13.14
C ARG A 176 2.37 -24.23 -13.41
N VAL A 177 1.06 -24.02 -13.51
CA VAL A 177 0.48 -22.71 -13.78
C VAL A 177 0.74 -21.75 -12.62
N VAL A 178 0.48 -22.19 -11.39
CA VAL A 178 0.63 -21.34 -10.19
C VAL A 178 2.09 -20.94 -9.97
N LEU A 179 3.02 -21.88 -10.03
CA LEU A 179 4.46 -21.59 -9.89
C LEU A 179 4.99 -20.72 -11.04
N SER A 180 4.48 -20.91 -12.26
CA SER A 180 4.86 -20.06 -13.39
C SER A 180 4.39 -18.61 -13.21
N ASN A 181 3.15 -18.41 -12.77
CA ASN A 181 2.61 -17.08 -12.50
C ASN A 181 3.38 -16.38 -11.37
N ALA A 182 3.70 -17.10 -10.29
CA ALA A 182 4.49 -16.56 -9.18
C ALA A 182 5.92 -16.19 -9.62
N GLY A 183 6.55 -17.04 -10.44
CA GLY A 183 7.88 -16.78 -10.99
C GLY A 183 7.93 -15.56 -11.91
N ALA A 184 6.94 -15.44 -12.81
CA ALA A 184 6.81 -14.29 -13.70
C ALA A 184 6.50 -13.00 -12.94
N ALA A 185 5.63 -13.06 -11.92
CA ALA A 185 5.31 -11.90 -11.08
C ALA A 185 6.55 -11.37 -10.36
N LEU A 186 7.36 -12.25 -9.76
CA LEU A 186 8.62 -11.84 -9.13
C LEU A 186 9.57 -11.21 -10.15
N ALA A 187 9.74 -11.82 -11.32
CA ALA A 187 10.63 -11.32 -12.35
C ALA A 187 10.25 -9.90 -12.79
N GLY A 188 8.95 -9.64 -12.99
CA GLY A 188 8.42 -8.32 -13.30
C GLY A 188 8.68 -7.30 -12.17
N MET A 189 8.46 -7.69 -10.91
CA MET A 189 8.75 -6.83 -9.75
C MET A 189 10.24 -6.49 -9.65
N VAL A 190 11.14 -7.47 -9.88
CA VAL A 190 12.59 -7.29 -9.80
C VAL A 190 13.08 -6.37 -10.92
N ILE A 191 12.71 -6.64 -12.18
CA ILE A 191 13.17 -5.85 -13.33
C ILE A 191 12.62 -4.43 -13.25
N GLY A 192 11.31 -4.28 -13.05
CA GLY A 192 10.69 -2.95 -12.95
C GLY A 192 11.22 -2.12 -11.77
N ARG A 193 11.76 -2.75 -10.72
CA ARG A 193 12.46 -2.06 -9.64
C ARG A 193 13.88 -1.66 -10.02
N LEU A 194 14.64 -2.56 -10.66
CA LEU A 194 16.02 -2.29 -11.08
C LEU A 194 16.10 -1.19 -12.14
N GLU A 195 15.15 -1.16 -13.09
CA GLU A 195 15.05 -0.11 -14.11
C GLU A 195 14.74 1.26 -13.47
N ARG A 196 13.73 1.33 -12.60
CA ARG A 196 13.36 2.60 -11.92
C ARG A 196 14.44 3.16 -11.00
N LEU A 197 15.29 2.31 -10.41
CA LEU A 197 16.42 2.76 -9.61
C LEU A 197 17.52 3.42 -10.45
N GLN A 198 17.58 3.15 -11.75
CA GLN A 198 18.52 3.81 -12.67
C GLN A 198 18.00 5.19 -13.11
N ASP A 199 16.68 5.36 -13.19
CA ASP A 199 16.04 6.59 -13.67
C ASP A 199 15.83 7.67 -12.58
N SER A 200 15.94 7.32 -11.29
CA SER A 200 15.65 8.28 -10.21
C SER A 200 16.81 9.25 -9.96
N CYS A 201 16.88 10.31 -10.77
CA CYS A 201 17.59 11.55 -10.46
C CYS A 201 16.63 12.57 -9.83
N SER A 202 16.91 12.93 -8.57
CA SER A 202 16.71 14.27 -8.00
C SER A 202 15.29 14.90 -8.02
N GLU A 203 14.29 14.24 -7.41
CA GLU A 203 13.18 14.96 -6.77
C GLU A 203 13.42 15.01 -5.24
N GLY A 204 13.35 16.22 -4.66
CA GLY A 204 13.58 16.42 -3.23
C GLY A 204 12.57 15.64 -2.39
N LYS A 205 13.03 14.60 -1.68
CA LYS A 205 12.19 13.82 -0.76
C LYS A 205 11.64 14.74 0.33
N LYS A 206 10.30 14.85 0.40
CA LYS A 206 9.63 15.52 1.51
C LYS A 206 9.92 14.76 2.81
N CYS A 207 10.00 15.48 3.92
CA CYS A 207 10.09 14.87 5.23
C CYS A 207 8.75 14.22 5.57
N THR A 208 8.77 12.93 5.90
CA THR A 208 7.59 12.13 6.17
C THR A 208 7.38 11.97 7.67
N VAL A 209 6.17 12.30 8.13
CA VAL A 209 5.74 12.24 9.53
C VAL A 209 4.75 11.10 9.73
N GLY A 210 5.04 10.19 10.67
CA GLY A 210 4.12 9.14 11.10
C GLY A 210 3.15 9.65 12.15
N ILE A 211 1.85 9.37 12.02
CA ILE A 211 0.81 9.84 12.95
C ILE A 211 -0.09 8.67 13.36
N THR A 212 -0.26 8.46 14.66
CA THR A 212 -1.18 7.42 15.18
C THR A 212 -2.59 7.97 15.39
N MET A 213 -3.59 7.15 15.04
CA MET A 213 -4.99 7.56 14.99
C MET A 213 -5.92 6.48 15.52
N PHE A 214 -7.05 6.89 16.09
CA PHE A 214 -8.20 6.04 16.35
C PHE A 214 -9.50 6.77 16.00
N GLY A 215 -10.60 6.05 15.83
CA GLY A 215 -11.89 6.64 15.44
C GLY A 215 -12.29 7.86 16.30
N VAL A 216 -12.00 7.79 17.61
CA VAL A 216 -12.29 8.83 18.62
C VAL A 216 -11.30 10.00 18.68
N THR A 217 -10.16 9.90 17.99
CA THR A 217 -9.14 10.96 17.84
C THR A 217 -9.03 11.46 16.39
N THR A 218 -9.85 10.94 15.47
CA THR A 218 -9.92 11.35 14.06
C THR A 218 -10.01 12.87 13.87
N PRO A 219 -10.81 13.64 14.63
CA PRO A 219 -10.87 15.10 14.47
C PRO A 219 -9.51 15.76 14.68
N CYS A 220 -8.79 15.37 15.74
CA CYS A 220 -7.43 15.84 16.01
C CYS A 220 -6.48 15.47 14.87
N VAL A 221 -6.45 14.19 14.48
CA VAL A 221 -5.51 13.67 13.48
C VAL A 221 -5.71 14.29 12.10
N ASN A 222 -6.96 14.47 11.66
CA ASN A 222 -7.25 15.11 10.37
C ASN A 222 -6.78 16.57 10.34
N ALA A 223 -7.04 17.32 11.42
CA ALA A 223 -6.60 18.70 11.50
C ALA A 223 -5.06 18.83 11.58
N VAL A 224 -4.39 17.94 12.34
CA VAL A 224 -2.92 17.85 12.36
C VAL A 224 -2.37 17.53 10.97
N LYS A 225 -2.96 16.55 10.26
CA LYS A 225 -2.56 16.17 8.90
C LYS A 225 -2.66 17.35 7.95
N GLU A 226 -3.80 18.04 7.93
CA GLU A 226 -4.02 19.22 7.07
C GLU A 226 -3.01 20.32 7.37
N ARG A 227 -2.69 20.55 8.64
CA ARG A 227 -1.70 21.54 9.05
C ARG A 227 -0.29 21.16 8.60
N LEU A 228 0.16 19.93 8.86
CA LEU A 228 1.48 19.45 8.41
C LEU A 228 1.64 19.47 6.88
N GLN A 229 0.58 19.18 6.13
CA GLN A 229 0.60 19.26 4.67
C GLN A 229 0.81 20.69 4.17
N LYS A 230 0.23 21.70 4.85
CA LYS A 230 0.48 23.13 4.56
C LYS A 230 1.92 23.54 4.85
N GLU A 231 2.54 22.94 5.87
CA GLU A 231 3.96 23.12 6.21
C GLU A 231 4.92 22.33 5.29
N GLY A 232 4.40 21.58 4.31
CA GLY A 232 5.20 20.88 3.31
C GLY A 232 5.64 19.46 3.68
N TYR A 233 5.15 18.91 4.80
CA TYR A 233 5.44 17.53 5.21
C TYR A 233 4.53 16.53 4.48
N GLU A 234 5.07 15.33 4.25
CA GLU A 234 4.28 14.16 3.91
C GLU A 234 3.82 13.47 5.19
N THR A 235 2.60 12.91 5.21
CA THR A 235 2.04 12.30 6.43
C THR A 235 1.57 10.88 6.15
N LEU A 236 1.97 9.94 7.01
CA LEU A 236 1.46 8.57 7.02
C LEU A 236 0.63 8.34 8.28
N ILE A 237 -0.65 7.98 8.11
CA ILE A 237 -1.59 7.77 9.21
C ILE A 237 -1.67 6.28 9.53
N PHE A 238 -1.49 5.93 10.81
CA PHE A 238 -1.52 4.56 11.32
C PHE A 238 -2.68 4.39 12.29
N HIS A 239 -3.56 3.45 12.00
CA HIS A 239 -4.66 3.12 12.90
C HIS A 239 -4.11 2.32 14.10
N ALA A 240 -4.30 2.82 15.31
CA ALA A 240 -3.69 2.30 16.54
C ALA A 240 -4.35 0.99 17.02
N THR A 241 -4.17 -0.10 16.27
CA THR A 241 -4.80 -1.41 16.50
C THR A 241 -3.81 -2.51 16.93
N GLY A 242 -2.66 -2.13 17.47
CA GLY A 242 -1.52 -2.99 17.78
C GLY A 242 -0.57 -3.13 16.60
N ILE A 243 -1.13 -3.50 15.44
CA ILE A 243 -0.38 -3.65 14.18
C ILE A 243 0.03 -2.27 13.62
N GLY A 244 -0.81 -1.25 13.75
CA GLY A 244 -0.52 0.07 13.20
C GLY A 244 0.70 0.74 13.83
N GLY A 245 0.82 0.68 15.17
CA GLY A 245 2.02 1.16 15.86
C GLY A 245 3.29 0.41 15.39
N LYS A 246 3.21 -0.91 15.25
CA LYS A 246 4.34 -1.73 14.75
C LYS A 246 4.72 -1.40 13.31
N ALA A 247 3.74 -1.14 12.45
CA ALA A 247 3.97 -0.76 11.07
C ALA A 247 4.67 0.60 10.99
N MET A 248 4.22 1.58 11.78
CA MET A 248 4.88 2.87 11.91
C MET A 248 6.34 2.73 12.35
N GLU A 249 6.59 1.95 13.41
CA GLU A 249 7.95 1.73 13.91
C GLU A 249 8.84 0.96 12.92
N SER A 250 8.29 0.02 12.15
CA SER A 250 9.05 -0.64 11.07
C SER A 250 9.52 0.38 10.03
N LEU A 251 8.65 1.28 9.61
CA LEU A 251 8.98 2.33 8.64
C LEU A 251 9.95 3.38 9.20
N VAL A 252 9.91 3.66 10.51
CA VAL A 252 10.94 4.44 11.21
C VAL A 252 12.28 3.69 11.19
N ARG A 253 12.30 2.39 11.49
CA ARG A 253 13.52 1.57 11.47
C ARG A 253 14.21 1.60 10.10
N GLU A 254 13.40 1.56 9.04
CA GLU A 254 13.80 1.57 7.64
C GLU A 254 14.15 2.98 7.12
N GLY A 255 13.85 4.04 7.89
CA GLY A 255 14.17 5.42 7.54
C GLY A 255 13.18 6.08 6.58
N TYR A 256 12.02 5.48 6.33
CA TYR A 256 10.93 6.09 5.55
C TYR A 256 10.22 7.22 6.31
N ILE A 257 10.21 7.16 7.65
CA ILE A 257 9.61 8.18 8.52
C ILE A 257 10.73 8.90 9.27
N GLN A 258 10.76 10.24 9.21
CA GLN A 258 11.78 11.07 9.83
C GLN A 258 11.28 11.85 11.06
N GLY A 259 9.98 11.80 11.36
CA GLY A 259 9.40 12.36 12.58
C GLY A 259 8.09 11.66 12.94
N VAL A 260 7.71 11.69 14.22
CA VAL A 260 6.49 11.01 14.69
C VAL A 260 5.64 11.94 15.56
N LEU A 261 4.34 12.00 15.24
CA LEU A 261 3.28 12.52 16.09
C LEU A 261 2.46 11.33 16.63
N ASP A 262 2.88 10.74 17.74
CA ASP A 262 2.17 9.62 18.36
C ASP A 262 1.01 10.16 19.22
N ILE A 263 -0.05 10.63 18.55
CA ILE A 263 -1.22 11.25 19.16
C ILE A 263 -2.05 10.21 19.93
N THR A 264 -2.18 9.01 19.37
CA THR A 264 -3.07 7.96 19.86
C THR A 264 -2.27 6.75 20.36
N THR A 265 -2.02 6.72 21.67
CA THR A 265 -1.21 5.70 22.35
C THR A 265 -2.04 4.58 22.99
N THR A 266 -3.31 4.43 22.59
CA THR A 266 -4.28 3.44 23.11
C THR A 266 -3.78 1.99 23.12
N GLU A 267 -2.87 1.62 22.22
CA GLU A 267 -2.28 0.27 22.15
C GLU A 267 -1.54 -0.12 23.45
N VAL A 268 -1.09 0.86 24.24
CA VAL A 268 -0.51 0.67 25.59
C VAL A 268 -1.58 0.22 26.59
N ALA A 269 -2.80 0.76 26.52
CA ALA A 269 -3.88 0.36 27.40
C ALA A 269 -4.25 -1.11 27.18
N ASP A 270 -4.36 -1.51 25.91
CA ASP A 270 -4.58 -2.89 25.52
C ASP A 270 -3.43 -3.81 25.98
N TYR A 271 -2.17 -3.40 25.84
CA TYR A 271 -1.02 -4.20 26.29
C TYR A 271 -1.04 -4.43 27.82
N VAL A 272 -1.31 -3.39 28.60
CA VAL A 272 -1.25 -3.46 30.07
C VAL A 272 -2.45 -4.20 30.66
N VAL A 273 -3.64 -4.07 30.07
CA VAL A 273 -4.89 -4.66 30.61
C VAL A 273 -5.21 -6.01 29.97
N GLY A 274 -4.71 -6.29 28.76
CA GLY A 274 -4.98 -7.51 28.01
C GLY A 274 -6.11 -7.38 26.98
N GLY A 275 -6.15 -6.26 26.26
CA GLY A 275 -7.04 -6.02 25.13
C GLY A 275 -6.56 -6.70 23.83
N VAL A 276 -7.41 -6.64 22.80
CA VAL A 276 -7.17 -7.34 21.50
C VAL A 276 -6.31 -6.54 20.52
N MET A 277 -6.12 -5.24 20.76
CA MET A 277 -5.35 -4.31 19.92
C MET A 277 -4.06 -3.86 20.60
N ALA A 278 -3.42 -4.78 21.33
CA ALA A 278 -2.23 -4.49 22.12
C ALA A 278 -0.98 -4.22 21.26
N CYS A 279 -0.16 -3.27 21.71
CA CYS A 279 1.23 -3.22 21.29
C CYS A 279 2.04 -4.37 21.94
N ASP A 280 3.34 -4.44 21.67
CA ASP A 280 4.25 -5.28 22.44
C ASP A 280 5.09 -4.43 23.41
N SER A 281 5.95 -5.10 24.17
CA SER A 281 6.85 -4.44 25.12
C SER A 281 7.91 -3.56 24.45
N SER A 282 8.06 -3.61 23.13
CA SER A 282 9.05 -2.82 22.39
C SER A 282 8.52 -1.48 21.87
N ARG A 283 7.25 -1.17 22.12
CA ARG A 283 6.64 0.12 21.74
C ARG A 283 7.49 1.30 22.26
N PHE A 284 7.72 2.25 21.35
CA PHE A 284 8.56 3.45 21.41
C PHE A 284 10.07 3.21 21.23
N ASP A 285 10.58 1.99 21.40
CA ASP A 285 12.03 1.72 21.42
C ASP A 285 12.69 2.16 20.11
N VAL A 286 12.08 1.84 18.97
CA VAL A 286 12.67 2.14 17.65
C VAL A 286 12.79 3.64 17.40
N ILE A 287 11.78 4.40 17.82
CA ILE A 287 11.75 5.85 17.64
C ILE A 287 12.87 6.50 18.46
N ILE A 288 13.06 5.99 19.69
CA ILE A 288 14.12 6.41 20.60
C ILE A 288 15.51 6.02 20.05
N GLU A 289 15.68 4.79 19.59
CA GLU A 289 16.93 4.26 19.01
C GLU A 289 17.36 5.06 17.77
N LYS A 290 16.40 5.42 16.90
CA LYS A 290 16.66 6.21 15.69
C LYS A 290 16.83 7.70 15.95
N LYS A 291 16.56 8.16 17.17
CA LYS A 291 16.68 9.56 17.60
C LYS A 291 15.90 10.56 16.73
N ILE A 292 14.76 10.15 16.18
CA ILE A 292 13.91 11.05 15.40
C ILE A 292 13.04 11.91 16.33
N PRO A 293 12.62 13.11 15.90
CA PRO A 293 11.71 13.96 16.68
C PRO A 293 10.39 13.24 16.97
N LEU A 294 10.00 13.22 18.24
CA LEU A 294 8.77 12.58 18.71
C LEU A 294 7.93 13.60 19.50
N VAL A 295 6.70 13.85 19.04
CA VAL A 295 5.66 14.42 19.90
C VAL A 295 4.69 13.32 20.26
N LEU A 296 4.49 13.11 21.56
CA LEU A 296 3.62 12.06 22.08
C LEU A 296 2.42 12.69 22.79
N SER A 297 1.25 12.08 22.62
CA SER A 297 0.05 12.38 23.41
C SER A 297 -0.59 11.11 23.97
N VAL A 298 -1.74 11.26 24.60
CA VAL A 298 -2.43 10.24 25.40
C VAL A 298 -3.77 9.83 24.80
N GLY A 299 -3.93 10.02 23.48
CA GLY A 299 -5.18 9.81 22.78
C GLY A 299 -5.71 8.38 22.94
N ALA A 300 -7.00 8.28 23.26
CA ALA A 300 -7.72 7.03 23.47
C ALA A 300 -7.15 6.10 24.57
N LEU A 301 -6.31 6.60 25.49
CA LEU A 301 -5.90 5.81 26.68
C LEU A 301 -7.03 5.61 27.71
N ASP A 302 -8.20 6.21 27.48
CA ASP A 302 -9.41 5.97 28.25
C ASP A 302 -10.10 4.64 27.93
N MET A 303 -9.64 3.88 26.93
CA MET A 303 -10.30 2.66 26.50
C MET A 303 -9.36 1.49 26.26
N VAL A 304 -9.85 0.28 26.55
CA VAL A 304 -9.26 -1.01 26.17
C VAL A 304 -10.20 -1.70 25.19
N ASN A 305 -9.64 -2.24 24.12
CA ASN A 305 -10.42 -2.83 23.03
C ASN A 305 -10.63 -4.32 23.27
N PHE A 306 -11.87 -4.77 23.09
CA PHE A 306 -12.26 -6.17 23.06
C PHE A 306 -13.10 -6.46 21.82
N GLY A 307 -13.30 -7.76 21.55
CA GLY A 307 -14.21 -8.23 20.52
C GLY A 307 -15.69 -7.98 20.85
N PRO A 308 -16.60 -8.82 20.32
CA PRO A 308 -18.00 -8.80 20.72
C PRO A 308 -18.17 -8.88 22.23
N LYS A 309 -19.21 -8.27 22.78
CA LYS A 309 -19.45 -8.17 24.24
C LYS A 309 -19.36 -9.52 24.96
N ASP A 310 -19.78 -10.60 24.30
CA ASP A 310 -19.77 -11.95 24.87
C ASP A 310 -18.36 -12.56 25.00
N THR A 311 -17.40 -12.05 24.22
CA THR A 311 -15.99 -12.46 24.25
C THR A 311 -15.18 -11.77 25.36
N ILE A 312 -15.77 -10.77 26.03
CA ILE A 312 -15.10 -10.05 27.12
C ILE A 312 -14.84 -11.01 28.30
N PRO A 313 -13.58 -11.09 28.79
CA PRO A 313 -13.21 -11.90 29.95
C PRO A 313 -14.10 -11.65 31.17
N SER A 314 -14.39 -12.71 31.95
CA SER A 314 -15.36 -12.67 33.05
C SER A 314 -15.03 -11.64 34.13
N ASN A 315 -13.74 -11.41 34.40
CA ASN A 315 -13.22 -10.40 35.32
C ASN A 315 -13.51 -8.96 34.88
N PHE A 316 -13.83 -8.72 33.60
CA PHE A 316 -14.09 -7.39 33.06
C PHE A 316 -15.57 -7.10 32.76
N ARG A 317 -16.47 -8.09 32.92
CA ARG A 317 -17.90 -7.95 32.55
C ARG A 317 -18.65 -6.88 33.35
N GLN A 318 -18.22 -6.59 34.58
CA GLN A 318 -18.84 -5.56 35.43
C GLN A 318 -18.30 -4.14 35.18
N ARG A 319 -17.29 -4.01 34.30
CA ARG A 319 -16.70 -2.71 33.97
C ARG A 319 -17.64 -1.90 33.08
N LYS A 320 -17.33 -0.62 32.92
CA LYS A 320 -18.07 0.28 32.04
C LYS A 320 -17.73 -0.04 30.58
N ILE A 321 -18.61 -0.82 29.94
CA ILE A 321 -18.47 -1.23 28.54
C ILE A 321 -19.32 -0.35 27.63
N HIS A 322 -18.72 0.13 26.55
CA HIS A 322 -19.39 0.78 25.43
C HIS A 322 -19.32 -0.13 24.20
N VAL A 323 -20.48 -0.55 23.70
CA VAL A 323 -20.55 -1.40 22.49
C VAL A 323 -20.45 -0.48 21.28
N HIS A 324 -19.31 -0.50 20.59
CA HIS A 324 -19.09 0.34 19.42
C HIS A 324 -19.79 -0.25 18.19
N ASN A 325 -19.66 -1.56 17.98
CA ASN A 325 -20.39 -2.30 16.95
C ASN A 325 -20.50 -3.79 17.35
N ALA A 326 -21.07 -4.62 16.48
CA ALA A 326 -21.27 -6.05 16.75
C ALA A 326 -19.96 -6.83 16.99
N GLN A 327 -18.82 -6.33 16.49
CA GLN A 327 -17.52 -6.98 16.56
C GLN A 327 -16.57 -6.35 17.59
N VAL A 328 -16.83 -5.12 18.04
CA VAL A 328 -15.91 -4.35 18.89
C VAL A 328 -16.64 -3.72 20.07
N SER A 329 -16.12 -4.00 21.26
CA SER A 329 -16.56 -3.39 22.52
C SER A 329 -15.38 -2.69 23.19
N LEU A 330 -15.64 -1.50 23.72
CA LEU A 330 -14.64 -0.68 24.41
C LEU A 330 -14.90 -0.75 25.91
N MET A 331 -13.84 -0.93 26.70
CA MET A 331 -13.90 -0.90 28.16
C MET A 331 -13.22 0.35 28.69
N ARG A 332 -13.91 1.14 29.53
CA ARG A 332 -13.31 2.33 30.17
C ARG A 332 -12.21 1.94 31.14
N THR A 333 -11.03 2.53 30.99
CA THR A 333 -9.88 2.37 31.90
C THR A 333 -10.08 3.08 33.23
N THR A 334 -9.52 2.54 34.32
CA THR A 334 -9.57 3.13 35.67
C THR A 334 -8.38 4.04 35.96
N ALA A 335 -8.46 4.85 37.02
CA ALA A 335 -7.33 5.66 37.50
C ALA A 335 -6.07 4.81 37.77
N ASP A 336 -6.20 3.63 38.39
CA ASP A 336 -5.06 2.75 38.68
C ASP A 336 -4.43 2.12 37.42
N GLU A 337 -5.25 1.80 36.42
CA GLU A 337 -4.75 1.36 35.11
C GLU A 337 -4.00 2.50 34.41
N ASN A 338 -4.53 3.73 34.48
CA ASN A 338 -3.88 4.93 33.94
C ASN A 338 -2.51 5.20 34.60
N LYS A 339 -2.34 4.95 35.90
CA LYS A 339 -1.02 5.01 36.56
C LYS A 339 -0.02 4.02 35.93
N LYS A 340 -0.49 2.81 35.59
CA LYS A 340 0.35 1.79 34.94
C LYS A 340 0.73 2.19 33.51
N PHE A 341 -0.19 2.81 32.76
CA PHE A 341 0.10 3.32 31.42
C PHE A 341 1.16 4.43 31.48
N ALA A 342 1.01 5.36 32.44
CA ALA A 342 2.00 6.40 32.70
C ALA A 342 3.37 5.81 33.03
N GLY A 343 3.42 4.77 33.88
CA GLY A 343 4.64 4.02 34.18
C GLY A 343 5.30 3.43 32.95
N PHE A 344 4.53 2.70 32.12
CA PHE A 344 5.05 2.11 30.88
C PHE A 344 5.64 3.15 29.93
N ILE A 345 4.92 4.25 29.69
CA ILE A 345 5.37 5.33 28.79
C ILE A 345 6.61 6.02 29.37
N ALA A 346 6.59 6.40 30.66
CA ALA A 346 7.70 7.08 31.30
C ALA A 346 8.98 6.23 31.34
N ASP A 347 8.86 4.92 31.62
CA ASP A 347 10.00 3.99 31.63
C ASP A 347 10.70 3.90 30.28
N LYS A 348 9.96 4.12 29.18
CA LYS A 348 10.50 4.18 27.82
C LYS A 348 11.14 5.53 27.55
N LEU A 349 10.40 6.62 27.75
CA LEU A 349 10.88 7.98 27.42
C LEU A 349 12.10 8.39 28.27
N ASN A 350 12.18 7.96 29.54
CA ASN A 350 13.32 8.25 30.42
C ASN A 350 14.63 7.60 29.98
N LYS A 351 14.58 6.60 29.09
CA LYS A 351 15.77 5.97 28.49
C LYS A 351 16.21 6.67 27.20
N SER A 352 15.48 7.68 26.76
CA SER A 352 15.73 8.34 25.49
C SER A 352 16.82 9.40 25.58
N SER A 353 17.54 9.54 24.48
CA SER A 353 18.43 10.69 24.19
C SER A 353 17.94 11.47 22.97
N SER A 354 16.68 11.29 22.57
CA SER A 354 16.03 11.96 21.44
C SER A 354 15.19 13.15 21.91
N LYS A 355 14.98 14.11 21.02
CA LYS A 355 14.09 15.26 21.27
C LYS A 355 12.64 14.79 21.31
N ILE A 356 12.03 14.86 22.49
CA ILE A 356 10.68 14.41 22.79
C ILE A 356 9.87 15.56 23.40
N CYS A 357 8.66 15.77 22.91
CA CYS A 357 7.68 16.62 23.57
C CYS A 357 6.40 15.84 23.87
N VAL A 358 6.00 15.78 25.13
CA VAL A 358 4.75 15.15 25.55
C VAL A 358 3.68 16.22 25.74
N CYS A 359 2.65 16.19 24.90
CA CYS A 359 1.53 17.13 24.93
C CYS A 359 0.30 16.49 25.56
N LEU A 360 -0.18 17.06 26.67
CA LEU A 360 -1.20 16.47 27.53
C LEU A 360 -2.50 17.32 27.53
N PRO A 361 -3.63 16.82 27.01
CA PRO A 361 -4.91 17.53 26.97
C PRO A 361 -5.70 17.36 28.28
N GLN A 362 -5.91 18.44 29.03
CA GLN A 362 -6.54 18.41 30.36
C GLN A 362 -8.04 18.14 30.35
N LYS A 363 -8.76 18.46 29.27
CA LYS A 363 -10.24 18.34 29.24
C LYS A 363 -10.74 16.98 28.74
N GLY A 364 -9.85 16.11 28.27
CA GLY A 364 -10.18 14.75 27.87
C GLY A 364 -9.31 14.21 26.74
N VAL A 365 -9.25 12.88 26.65
CA VAL A 365 -8.31 12.16 25.77
C VAL A 365 -8.97 11.45 24.59
N SER A 366 -10.29 11.53 24.45
CA SER A 366 -11.02 10.90 23.34
C SER A 366 -12.39 11.54 23.14
N ALA A 367 -13.02 11.34 21.98
CA ALA A 367 -14.41 11.76 21.76
C ALA A 367 -15.43 11.13 22.75
N LEU A 368 -15.08 10.05 23.46
CA LEU A 368 -15.90 9.44 24.51
C LEU A 368 -15.56 9.99 25.91
N ASP A 369 -14.37 10.56 26.10
CA ASP A 369 -13.90 11.22 27.32
C ASP A 369 -14.09 12.75 27.24
N ALA A 370 -15.34 13.18 27.03
CA ALA A 370 -15.72 14.59 27.02
C ALA A 370 -16.99 14.82 27.83
N SER A 371 -17.24 16.05 28.29
CA SER A 371 -18.40 16.33 29.16
C SER A 371 -19.72 15.80 28.57
N GLY A 372 -20.46 15.02 29.35
CA GLY A 372 -21.70 14.35 28.94
C GLY A 372 -21.54 13.09 28.07
N LYS A 373 -20.30 12.63 27.82
CA LYS A 373 -20.02 11.41 27.04
C LYS A 373 -19.79 10.18 27.92
N PRO A 374 -19.94 8.95 27.36
CA PRO A 374 -19.94 7.73 28.15
C PRO A 374 -18.65 7.49 28.93
N PHE A 375 -17.48 7.90 28.47
CA PHE A 375 -16.20 7.63 29.12
C PHE A 375 -15.63 8.84 29.86
N TYR A 376 -16.41 9.92 29.99
CA TYR A 376 -15.97 11.10 30.74
C TYR A 376 -15.64 10.75 32.19
N ASP A 377 -14.37 10.90 32.53
CA ASP A 377 -13.86 10.68 33.88
C ASP A 377 -12.65 11.59 34.14
N PRO A 378 -12.88 12.82 34.65
CA PRO A 378 -11.83 13.76 34.98
C PRO A 378 -10.83 13.26 36.03
N GLU A 379 -11.24 12.32 36.90
CA GLU A 379 -10.35 11.75 37.93
C GLU A 379 -9.33 10.83 37.28
N ALA A 380 -9.78 9.90 36.43
CA ALA A 380 -8.90 9.00 35.68
C ALA A 380 -7.96 9.78 34.75
N THR A 381 -8.50 10.75 34.00
CA THR A 381 -7.72 11.60 33.12
C THR A 381 -6.73 12.45 33.91
N GLY A 382 -7.15 13.11 34.99
CA GLY A 382 -6.25 13.87 35.86
C GLY A 382 -5.14 13.02 36.46
N THR A 383 -5.44 11.79 36.86
CA THR A 383 -4.45 10.82 37.36
C THR A 383 -3.40 10.49 36.30
N LEU A 384 -3.82 10.19 35.07
CA LEU A 384 -2.91 9.90 33.95
C LEU A 384 -1.93 11.06 33.71
N LEU A 385 -2.45 12.28 33.57
CA LEU A 385 -1.63 13.43 33.19
C LEU A 385 -0.65 13.81 34.31
N ASN A 386 -1.10 13.76 35.57
CA ASN A 386 -0.27 14.07 36.73
C ASN A 386 0.84 13.04 36.93
N GLU A 387 0.55 11.74 36.74
CA GLU A 387 1.57 10.70 36.83
C GLU A 387 2.61 10.80 35.71
N LEU A 388 2.19 11.07 34.47
CA LEU A 388 3.14 11.30 33.37
C LEU A 388 4.07 12.49 33.67
N LYS A 389 3.51 13.60 34.16
CA LYS A 389 4.30 14.77 34.56
C LYS A 389 5.25 14.49 35.72
N ARG A 390 4.88 13.59 36.64
CA ARG A 390 5.69 13.22 37.81
C ARG A 390 6.82 12.24 37.44
N LEU A 391 6.53 11.28 36.57
CA LEU A 391 7.43 10.17 36.24
C LEU A 391 8.43 10.48 35.12
N ILE A 392 8.05 11.33 34.17
CA ILE A 392 8.94 11.72 33.06
C ILE A 392 9.99 12.70 33.58
N GLN A 393 11.26 12.36 33.40
CA GLN A 393 12.39 13.20 33.74
C GLN A 393 12.56 14.30 32.69
N ILE A 394 12.25 15.53 33.07
CA ILE A 394 12.37 16.69 32.20
C ILE A 394 13.85 17.07 32.07
N ASN A 395 14.31 17.21 30.83
CA ASN A 395 15.66 17.68 30.50
C ASN A 395 15.60 18.56 29.24
N GLU A 396 16.75 18.94 28.67
CA GLU A 396 16.76 19.80 27.46
C GLU A 396 16.08 19.15 26.25
N ASP A 397 16.14 17.81 26.17
CA ASP A 397 15.62 17.02 25.06
C ASP A 397 14.19 16.51 25.30
N CYS A 398 13.74 16.36 26.55
CA CYS A 398 12.43 15.83 26.92
C CYS A 398 11.59 16.86 27.69
N GLN A 399 10.48 17.29 27.09
CA GLN A 399 9.55 18.26 27.68
C GLN A 399 8.16 17.67 27.88
N VAL A 400 7.47 18.08 28.96
CA VAL A 400 6.06 17.74 29.21
C VAL A 400 5.25 19.02 29.29
N LYS A 401 4.31 19.21 28.36
CA LYS A 401 3.45 20.39 28.24
C LYS A 401 1.99 20.00 28.51
N MET A 402 1.35 20.68 29.45
CA MET A 402 -0.07 20.50 29.75
C MET A 402 -0.88 21.63 29.12
N TYR A 403 -1.98 21.29 28.45
CA TYR A 403 -2.83 22.24 27.75
C TYR A 403 -4.28 22.18 28.27
N PRO A 404 -4.94 23.33 28.49
CA PRO A 404 -6.30 23.42 29.02
C PRO A 404 -7.38 23.13 27.95
N TYR A 405 -7.11 22.15 27.09
CA TYR A 405 -7.92 21.78 25.93
C TYR A 405 -8.27 20.30 25.96
N HIS A 406 -9.28 19.92 25.20
CA HIS A 406 -9.61 18.54 24.89
C HIS A 406 -8.77 18.09 23.68
N ILE A 407 -8.45 16.80 23.56
CA ILE A 407 -7.56 16.31 22.48
C ILE A 407 -8.02 16.69 21.06
N ASN A 408 -9.35 16.77 20.87
CA ASN A 408 -9.98 17.09 19.58
C ASN A 408 -10.25 18.60 19.38
N ASP A 409 -9.82 19.46 20.31
CA ASP A 409 -9.97 20.91 20.15
C ASP A 409 -8.92 21.45 19.14
N PRO A 410 -9.28 22.40 18.25
CA PRO A 410 -8.34 23.01 17.30
C PRO A 410 -7.09 23.61 17.96
N GLU A 411 -7.22 24.20 19.15
CA GLU A 411 -6.11 24.79 19.88
C GLU A 411 -5.11 23.73 20.36
N PHE A 412 -5.57 22.51 20.63
CA PHE A 412 -4.68 21.39 20.97
C PHE A 412 -3.96 20.85 19.75
N VAL A 413 -4.65 20.78 18.60
CA VAL A 413 -4.04 20.47 17.30
C VAL A 413 -2.91 21.44 17.02
N ASP A 414 -3.14 22.73 17.26
CA ASP A 414 -2.13 23.73 17.02
C ASP A 414 -0.91 23.54 17.91
N ALA A 415 -1.14 23.32 19.20
CA ALA A 415 -0.10 23.04 20.17
C ALA A 415 0.76 21.80 19.84
N LEU A 416 0.14 20.74 19.29
CA LEU A 416 0.86 19.53 18.85
C LEU A 416 1.83 19.83 17.70
N VAL A 417 1.34 20.52 16.67
CA VAL A 417 2.14 20.85 15.49
C VAL A 417 3.23 21.86 15.85
N ASP A 418 2.91 22.89 16.63
CA ASP A 418 3.91 23.87 17.11
C ASP A 418 5.02 23.17 17.89
N SER A 419 4.66 22.24 18.78
CA SER A 419 5.63 21.46 19.56
C SER A 419 6.51 20.58 18.67
N PHE A 420 5.96 20.03 17.57
CA PHE A 420 6.72 19.27 16.58
C PHE A 420 7.68 20.16 15.80
N MET A 421 7.20 21.31 15.33
CA MET A 421 8.03 22.28 14.61
C MET A 421 9.18 22.78 15.51
N GLU A 422 8.94 23.05 16.79
CA GLU A 422 9.97 23.48 17.75
C GLU A 422 11.12 22.47 17.88
N ILE A 423 10.80 21.17 17.99
CA ILE A 423 11.81 20.11 18.13
C ILE A 423 12.51 19.79 16.81
N CYS A 424 11.83 19.97 15.67
CA CYS A 424 12.41 19.85 14.33
C CYS A 424 13.30 21.04 13.93
N SER A 425 12.97 22.27 14.36
CA SER A 425 13.59 23.51 13.87
C SER A 425 14.92 23.89 14.53
N LYS A 426 15.37 23.14 15.56
CA LYS A 426 16.64 23.39 16.26
C LYS A 426 17.82 22.58 15.72
N SER A 427 17.92 22.43 14.41
CA SER A 427 19.16 22.12 13.71
C SER A 427 19.39 23.17 12.62
N PRO A 428 19.95 24.34 12.95
CA PRO A 428 20.51 25.21 11.93
C PRO A 428 21.74 24.49 11.37
N THR A 429 21.72 24.20 10.07
CA THR A 429 22.87 23.69 9.30
C THR A 429 23.47 22.38 9.82
N ASP A 430 22.80 21.26 9.57
CA ASP A 430 23.51 19.99 9.36
C ASP A 430 22.92 19.32 8.11
N SER A 431 23.31 19.84 6.95
CA SER A 431 23.19 19.14 5.68
C SER A 431 24.21 17.99 5.67
N SER A 432 23.96 16.97 6.47
CA SER A 432 24.64 15.68 6.43
C SER A 432 23.60 14.58 6.24
N LEU A 433 22.86 14.68 5.12
CA LEU A 433 22.34 13.48 4.48
C LEU A 433 23.53 12.54 4.22
N PRO A 434 23.45 11.24 4.56
CA PRO A 434 24.49 10.28 4.16
C PRO A 434 24.61 10.32 2.63
N GLN A 435 25.70 10.91 2.14
CA GLN A 435 26.10 10.78 0.74
C GLN A 435 26.29 9.29 0.46
N VAL A 436 25.36 8.70 -0.27
CA VAL A 436 25.65 7.48 -1.01
C VAL A 436 26.63 7.88 -2.10
N ALA A 437 27.89 7.49 -1.92
CA ALA A 437 29.03 7.59 -2.81
C ALA A 437 28.76 8.23 -4.19
N SER A 438 29.08 9.52 -4.30
CA SER A 438 29.31 10.17 -5.59
C SER A 438 30.54 9.56 -6.25
N TYR A 439 30.36 8.90 -7.39
CA TYR A 439 31.47 8.48 -8.24
C TYR A 439 31.94 9.66 -9.10
N GLU A 440 33.25 9.84 -9.11
CA GLU A 440 34.00 10.89 -9.79
C GLU A 440 33.75 10.88 -11.31
N SER A 441 33.51 12.06 -11.89
CA SER A 441 33.40 12.24 -13.34
C SER A 441 34.80 12.29 -13.96
N SER A 442 35.17 11.26 -14.70
CA SER A 442 36.27 11.36 -15.66
C SER A 442 35.74 12.04 -16.92
N GLN A 443 36.13 13.31 -17.09
CA GLN A 443 36.08 14.00 -18.37
C GLN A 443 37.10 13.35 -19.31
N ASP A 444 36.64 12.69 -20.36
CA ASP A 444 37.17 12.81 -21.71
C ASP A 444 36.53 11.78 -22.64
N LEU A 445 36.17 12.28 -23.84
CA LEU A 445 35.83 11.61 -25.11
C LEU A 445 34.48 12.07 -25.67
N GLN A 446 34.49 13.31 -26.16
CA GLN A 446 33.72 13.66 -27.36
C GLN A 446 34.27 12.85 -28.54
N LYS A 447 33.43 12.03 -29.18
CA LYS A 447 33.39 11.87 -30.65
C LYS A 447 32.23 10.98 -31.10
N ASP A 448 31.41 11.60 -31.95
CA ASP A 448 30.72 11.07 -33.12
C ASP A 448 30.27 9.61 -33.12
N HIS A 449 28.95 9.40 -33.10
CA HIS A 449 28.32 8.39 -33.95
C HIS A 449 26.89 8.81 -34.30
N ASP A 450 26.75 9.40 -35.49
CA ASP A 450 25.53 9.45 -36.28
C ASP A 450 24.95 8.04 -36.45
N TYR A 451 23.68 7.83 -36.11
CA TYR A 451 22.88 6.74 -36.63
C TYR A 451 21.47 7.22 -37.01
N ASN A 452 21.20 7.07 -38.31
CA ASN A 452 19.97 7.37 -39.03
C ASN A 452 18.68 6.96 -38.29
N MET A 453 17.85 7.97 -37.99
CA MET A 453 16.42 7.81 -37.73
C MET A 453 15.69 7.50 -39.04
N ASN A 454 15.39 6.23 -39.28
CA ASN A 454 14.28 5.87 -40.16
C ASN A 454 12.97 6.11 -39.37
N SER A 455 12.36 7.25 -39.65
CA SER A 455 11.05 7.64 -39.14
C SER A 455 9.96 6.69 -39.63
N LEU A 456 9.44 5.85 -38.74
CA LEU A 456 8.06 5.40 -38.82
C LEU A 456 7.25 6.32 -37.91
N SER A 457 6.76 7.41 -38.51
CA SER A 457 5.79 8.30 -37.89
C SER A 457 4.52 7.50 -37.56
N SER A 458 4.34 7.10 -36.30
CA SER A 458 2.99 6.82 -35.80
C SER A 458 2.28 8.16 -35.73
N GLY A 459 1.59 8.51 -36.82
CA GLY A 459 0.94 9.80 -36.98
C GLY A 459 -0.10 10.02 -35.89
N THR A 460 0.05 11.08 -35.12
CA THR A 460 -1.05 11.60 -34.31
C THR A 460 -2.15 12.03 -35.28
N ILE A 461 -3.20 11.23 -35.42
CA ILE A 461 -4.33 11.57 -36.30
C ILE A 461 -4.97 12.83 -35.72
N THR A 462 -4.69 13.97 -36.35
CA THR A 462 -5.20 15.27 -35.92
C THR A 462 -6.47 15.54 -36.70
N TYR A 463 -7.61 15.16 -36.14
CA TYR A 463 -8.90 15.51 -36.73
C TYR A 463 -9.16 17.00 -36.53
N ASN A 464 -9.28 17.75 -37.63
CA ASN A 464 -9.65 19.16 -37.63
C ASN A 464 -11.17 19.24 -37.85
N PRO A 465 -11.92 20.11 -37.14
CA PRO A 465 -13.35 20.35 -37.40
C PRO A 465 -13.71 20.58 -38.88
N SER A 466 -12.78 21.08 -39.71
CA SER A 466 -12.93 21.19 -41.17
C SER A 466 -13.06 19.85 -41.92
N ASN A 467 -12.78 18.72 -41.25
CA ASN A 467 -12.86 17.37 -41.82
C ASN A 467 -14.29 16.79 -41.79
N PHE A 468 -15.26 17.52 -41.22
CA PHE A 468 -16.65 17.06 -41.06
C PHE A 468 -17.63 18.10 -41.65
N PRO A 469 -17.76 18.17 -42.99
CA PRO A 469 -18.57 19.20 -43.68
C PRO A 469 -20.07 19.10 -43.36
N ASP A 470 -20.56 17.91 -43.02
CA ASP A 470 -21.98 17.64 -42.71
C ASP A 470 -22.34 17.84 -41.23
N ALA A 471 -21.38 18.21 -40.38
CA ALA A 471 -21.61 18.40 -38.96
C ALA A 471 -22.41 19.69 -38.69
N ARG A 472 -23.35 19.62 -37.75
CA ARG A 472 -24.15 20.79 -37.36
C ARG A 472 -23.24 21.91 -36.86
N PRO A 473 -23.40 23.17 -37.32
CA PRO A 473 -22.55 24.29 -36.90
C PRO A 473 -22.50 24.48 -35.38
N GLU A 474 -23.64 24.31 -34.70
CA GLU A 474 -23.75 24.41 -33.24
C GLU A 474 -22.92 23.34 -32.51
N THR A 475 -22.96 22.11 -33.01
CA THR A 475 -22.17 20.99 -32.47
C THR A 475 -20.68 21.22 -32.67
N LEU A 476 -20.27 21.70 -33.86
CA LEU A 476 -18.88 22.06 -34.13
C LEU A 476 -18.40 23.16 -33.17
N GLN A 477 -19.21 24.20 -32.96
CA GLN A 477 -18.88 25.29 -32.04
C GLN A 477 -18.75 24.79 -30.59
N ARG A 478 -19.68 23.95 -30.13
CA ARG A 478 -19.64 23.33 -28.79
C ARG A 478 -18.38 22.48 -28.61
N THR A 479 -18.10 21.60 -29.57
CA THR A 479 -16.91 20.72 -29.55
C THR A 479 -15.62 21.53 -29.55
N GLN A 480 -15.53 22.60 -30.34
CA GLN A 480 -14.38 23.50 -30.32
C GLN A 480 -14.19 24.17 -28.94
N GLY A 481 -15.28 24.57 -28.29
CA GLY A 481 -15.25 25.13 -26.93
C GLY A 481 -14.71 24.13 -25.91
N ILE A 482 -15.23 22.91 -25.92
CA ILE A 482 -14.79 21.82 -25.02
C ILE A 482 -13.32 21.48 -25.27
N LEU A 483 -12.92 21.25 -26.53
CA LEU A 483 -11.53 20.92 -26.87
C LEU A 483 -10.55 22.03 -26.50
N ARG A 484 -10.97 23.31 -26.59
CA ARG A 484 -10.15 24.44 -26.13
C ARG A 484 -9.95 24.37 -24.61
N GLN A 485 -11.01 24.18 -23.84
CA GLN A 485 -10.91 24.05 -22.37
C GLN A 485 -9.97 22.89 -21.96
N LEU A 486 -10.11 21.73 -22.61
CA LEU A 486 -9.27 20.56 -22.34
C LEU A 486 -7.79 20.82 -22.72
N ARG A 487 -7.53 21.46 -23.86
CA ARG A 487 -6.17 21.87 -24.26
C ARG A 487 -5.57 22.90 -23.32
N ASP A 488 -6.38 23.82 -22.81
CA ASP A 488 -5.95 24.82 -21.83
C ASP A 488 -5.53 24.14 -20.52
N GLN A 489 -6.27 23.12 -20.05
CA GLN A 489 -5.86 22.30 -18.88
C GLN A 489 -4.50 21.64 -19.10
N ILE A 490 -4.32 20.98 -20.25
CA ILE A 490 -3.05 20.33 -20.63
C ILE A 490 -1.91 21.37 -20.65
N SER A 491 -2.15 22.55 -21.23
CA SER A 491 -1.13 23.60 -21.31
C SER A 491 -0.68 24.13 -19.94
N LYS A 492 -1.56 24.05 -18.93
CA LYS A 492 -1.27 24.42 -17.53
C LYS A 492 -0.58 23.30 -16.75
N GLY A 493 -0.33 22.15 -17.37
CA GLY A 493 0.21 20.96 -16.69
C GLY A 493 -0.79 20.30 -15.74
N LEU A 494 -2.08 20.59 -15.88
CA LEU A 494 -3.15 19.99 -15.06
C LEU A 494 -3.72 18.74 -15.77
N PRO A 495 -3.98 17.65 -15.04
CA PRO A 495 -4.59 16.46 -15.61
C PRO A 495 -6.05 16.74 -16.01
N ILE A 496 -6.52 16.11 -17.09
CA ILE A 496 -7.94 16.07 -17.43
C ILE A 496 -8.60 14.99 -16.59
N VAL A 497 -9.61 15.36 -15.81
CA VAL A 497 -10.35 14.45 -14.94
C VAL A 497 -11.72 14.12 -15.54
N GLY A 498 -11.90 12.86 -15.93
CA GLY A 498 -13.20 12.31 -16.32
C GLY A 498 -13.80 11.46 -15.21
N ALA A 499 -15.07 11.69 -14.86
CA ALA A 499 -15.79 10.90 -13.85
C ALA A 499 -16.98 10.16 -14.45
N GLY A 500 -17.31 8.99 -13.89
CA GLY A 500 -18.41 8.15 -14.37
C GLY A 500 -19.65 8.25 -13.48
N ALA A 501 -20.74 8.81 -13.99
CA ALA A 501 -21.99 8.97 -13.26
C ALA A 501 -22.97 7.81 -13.49
N GLY A 502 -23.62 7.35 -12.41
CA GLY A 502 -24.66 6.31 -12.45
C GLY A 502 -26.10 6.83 -12.26
N THR A 503 -26.26 8.06 -11.74
CA THR A 503 -27.53 8.74 -11.44
C THR A 503 -27.35 10.26 -11.53
N GLY A 504 -28.44 11.03 -11.51
CA GLY A 504 -28.38 12.49 -11.45
C GLY A 504 -27.62 13.04 -10.22
N ILE A 505 -27.77 12.40 -9.04
CA ILE A 505 -27.07 12.85 -7.83
C ILE A 505 -25.55 12.67 -7.92
N SER A 506 -25.07 11.56 -8.50
CA SER A 506 -23.63 11.37 -8.73
C SER A 506 -23.09 12.44 -9.68
N ALA A 507 -23.80 12.71 -10.79
CA ALA A 507 -23.37 13.70 -11.76
C ALA A 507 -23.33 15.13 -11.17
N LYS A 508 -24.28 15.48 -10.31
CA LYS A 508 -24.32 16.78 -9.63
C LYS A 508 -23.11 16.99 -8.71
N PHE A 509 -22.72 15.95 -7.97
CA PHE A 509 -21.55 16.04 -7.08
C PHE A 509 -20.23 15.96 -7.84
N GLU A 510 -20.18 15.22 -8.95
CA GLU A 510 -19.03 15.21 -9.86
C GLU A 510 -18.78 16.61 -10.44
N GLU A 511 -19.82 17.29 -10.94
CA GLU A 511 -19.71 18.68 -11.41
C GLU A 511 -19.27 19.64 -10.30
N ALA A 512 -19.86 19.53 -9.10
CA ALA A 512 -19.43 20.35 -7.95
C ALA A 512 -17.98 20.08 -7.52
N GLY A 513 -17.47 18.87 -7.78
CA GLY A 513 -16.10 18.46 -7.53
C GLY A 513 -15.09 18.98 -8.56
N GLY A 514 -15.56 19.64 -9.64
CA GLY A 514 -14.69 20.27 -10.64
C GLY A 514 -14.10 19.29 -11.66
N VAL A 515 -14.82 18.21 -12.00
CA VAL A 515 -14.39 17.30 -13.08
C VAL A 515 -14.49 18.00 -14.44
N ASP A 516 -13.58 17.68 -15.35
CA ASP A 516 -13.54 18.28 -16.69
C ASP A 516 -14.56 17.63 -17.65
N LEU A 517 -14.87 16.34 -17.44
CA LEU A 517 -15.78 15.54 -18.26
C LEU A 517 -16.59 14.57 -17.37
N ILE A 518 -17.83 14.31 -17.74
CA ILE A 518 -18.66 13.24 -17.16
C ILE A 518 -18.92 12.18 -18.23
N VAL A 519 -18.86 10.91 -17.86
CA VAL A 519 -19.16 9.77 -18.74
C VAL A 519 -20.35 8.99 -18.19
N LEU A 520 -21.35 8.78 -19.04
CA LEU A 520 -22.55 8.00 -18.75
C LEU A 520 -22.51 6.68 -19.49
N TYR A 521 -22.29 5.57 -18.79
CA TYR A 521 -22.40 4.24 -19.38
C TYR A 521 -23.24 3.31 -18.49
N ASN A 522 -23.78 2.27 -19.10
CA ASN A 522 -24.71 1.32 -18.47
C ASN A 522 -24.18 0.70 -17.16
N SER A 523 -22.86 0.47 -17.03
CA SER A 523 -22.29 -0.08 -15.79
C SER A 523 -22.48 0.84 -14.57
N GLY A 524 -22.67 2.16 -14.77
CA GLY A 524 -23.07 3.09 -13.72
C GLY A 524 -24.41 2.71 -13.10
N ARG A 525 -25.41 2.37 -13.91
CA ARG A 525 -26.74 1.94 -13.43
C ARG A 525 -26.66 0.68 -12.57
N PHE A 526 -25.90 -0.31 -13.02
CA PHE A 526 -25.70 -1.56 -12.27
C PHE A 526 -24.99 -1.33 -10.94
N ARG A 527 -23.98 -0.44 -10.92
CA ARG A 527 -23.28 -0.07 -9.69
C ARG A 527 -24.21 0.57 -8.67
N MET A 528 -25.05 1.50 -9.13
CA MET A 528 -26.03 2.16 -8.26
C MET A 528 -27.12 1.19 -7.76
N ALA A 529 -27.36 0.09 -8.46
CA ALA A 529 -28.21 -1.01 -8.02
C ALA A 529 -27.49 -2.05 -7.13
N GLY A 530 -26.27 -1.78 -6.67
CA GLY A 530 -25.51 -2.68 -5.80
C GLY A 530 -24.94 -3.92 -6.51
N ARG A 531 -24.67 -3.82 -7.82
CA ARG A 531 -24.02 -4.87 -8.63
C ARG A 531 -22.61 -4.44 -9.02
N GLY A 532 -21.73 -5.41 -9.31
CA GLY A 532 -20.37 -5.12 -9.79
C GLY A 532 -20.39 -4.50 -11.20
N SER A 533 -19.39 -3.66 -11.53
CA SER A 533 -19.30 -2.98 -12.83
C SER A 533 -19.25 -3.93 -14.03
N LEU A 534 -18.75 -5.16 -13.84
CA LEU A 534 -18.73 -6.21 -14.87
C LEU A 534 -20.14 -6.64 -15.31
N ALA A 535 -21.18 -6.39 -14.50
CA ALA A 535 -22.56 -6.62 -14.93
C ALA A 535 -22.93 -5.80 -16.17
N GLY A 536 -22.30 -4.64 -16.38
CA GLY A 536 -22.47 -3.85 -17.60
C GLY A 536 -21.89 -4.50 -18.85
N LEU A 537 -21.01 -5.49 -18.73
CA LEU A 537 -20.42 -6.24 -19.85
C LEU A 537 -21.22 -7.52 -20.19
N LEU A 538 -22.24 -7.83 -19.41
CA LEU A 538 -23.04 -9.06 -19.54
C LEU A 538 -24.42 -8.75 -20.15
N PRO A 539 -25.08 -9.74 -20.77
CA PRO A 539 -26.36 -9.55 -21.48
C PRO A 539 -27.56 -9.43 -20.52
N PHE A 540 -27.43 -8.65 -19.45
CA PHE A 540 -28.50 -8.43 -18.48
C PHE A 540 -29.51 -7.38 -18.94
N ALA A 541 -29.10 -6.46 -19.82
CA ALA A 541 -29.95 -5.42 -20.39
C ALA A 541 -29.30 -4.79 -21.63
N ASP A 542 -30.10 -4.08 -22.41
CA ASP A 542 -29.62 -3.25 -23.51
C ASP A 542 -28.82 -2.04 -22.97
N ALA A 543 -27.52 -2.03 -23.26
CA ALA A 543 -26.60 -0.99 -22.78
C ALA A 543 -26.94 0.41 -23.31
N ASN A 544 -27.33 0.50 -24.59
CA ASN A 544 -27.64 1.75 -25.27
C ASN A 544 -28.98 2.33 -24.76
N ALA A 545 -29.98 1.47 -24.51
CA ALA A 545 -31.25 1.88 -23.91
C ALA A 545 -31.06 2.43 -22.48
N ILE A 546 -30.24 1.77 -21.65
CA ILE A 546 -29.94 2.24 -20.30
C ILE A 546 -29.32 3.65 -20.34
N VAL A 547 -28.42 3.92 -21.28
CA VAL A 547 -27.79 5.25 -21.40
C VAL A 547 -28.80 6.33 -21.78
N LEU A 548 -29.76 6.02 -22.65
CA LEU A 548 -30.88 6.93 -22.95
C LEU A 548 -31.75 7.18 -21.71
N GLU A 549 -32.05 6.15 -20.93
CA GLU A 549 -32.82 6.31 -19.68
C GLU A 549 -32.09 7.19 -18.67
N MET A 550 -30.80 6.91 -18.45
CA MET A 550 -29.93 7.68 -17.55
C MET A 550 -29.78 9.14 -17.97
N ALA A 551 -29.81 9.42 -19.28
CA ALA A 551 -29.73 10.78 -19.80
C ALA A 551 -30.82 11.69 -19.22
N ASN A 552 -32.04 11.17 -19.04
CA ASN A 552 -33.17 11.91 -18.47
C ASN A 552 -32.96 12.30 -17.00
N GLU A 553 -32.14 11.54 -16.26
CA GLU A 553 -31.81 11.84 -14.86
C GLU A 553 -30.61 12.79 -14.74
N VAL A 554 -29.64 12.69 -15.67
CA VAL A 554 -28.34 13.35 -15.55
C VAL A 554 -28.25 14.67 -16.32
N LEU A 555 -28.66 14.72 -17.59
CA LEU A 555 -28.50 15.93 -18.40
C LEU A 555 -29.27 17.14 -17.85
N PRO A 556 -30.44 17.00 -17.22
CA PRO A 556 -31.12 18.15 -16.62
C PRO A 556 -30.40 18.76 -15.42
N VAL A 557 -29.54 18.00 -14.73
CA VAL A 557 -28.89 18.45 -13.48
C VAL A 557 -27.46 18.95 -13.68
N VAL A 558 -26.75 18.50 -14.73
CA VAL A 558 -25.41 18.99 -15.10
C VAL A 558 -25.54 20.26 -15.92
N LYS A 559 -24.77 21.31 -15.61
CA LYS A 559 -24.95 22.65 -16.21
C LYS A 559 -23.81 23.09 -17.10
N GLY A 560 -22.57 22.85 -16.71
CA GLY A 560 -21.37 23.35 -17.38
C GLY A 560 -20.45 22.24 -17.87
N VAL A 561 -20.45 21.07 -17.22
CA VAL A 561 -19.53 19.99 -17.56
C VAL A 561 -20.01 19.19 -18.76
N PRO A 562 -19.17 18.97 -19.79
CA PRO A 562 -19.52 18.13 -20.93
C PRO A 562 -19.75 16.67 -20.53
N VAL A 563 -20.87 16.12 -21.02
CA VAL A 563 -21.29 14.74 -20.75
C VAL A 563 -21.12 13.87 -21.99
N LEU A 564 -20.38 12.77 -21.87
CA LEU A 564 -20.15 11.77 -22.91
C LEU A 564 -21.06 10.55 -22.70
N ALA A 565 -21.62 10.02 -23.79
CA ALA A 565 -22.41 8.78 -23.76
C ALA A 565 -21.53 7.56 -24.01
N GLY A 566 -21.68 6.54 -23.17
CA GLY A 566 -21.19 5.20 -23.39
C GLY A 566 -22.06 4.48 -24.42
N VAL A 567 -21.50 4.17 -25.58
CA VAL A 567 -22.23 3.53 -26.67
C VAL A 567 -21.69 2.12 -26.87
N CYS A 568 -22.58 1.13 -26.90
CA CYS A 568 -22.23 -0.20 -27.38
C CYS A 568 -22.19 -0.15 -28.90
N GLY A 569 -21.03 0.14 -29.48
CA GLY A 569 -20.87 0.34 -30.93
C GLY A 569 -21.06 -0.94 -31.75
N THR A 570 -21.00 -2.12 -31.12
CA THR A 570 -21.21 -3.43 -31.76
C THR A 570 -22.63 -3.96 -31.61
N ASP A 571 -23.59 -3.14 -31.17
CA ASP A 571 -24.99 -3.56 -31.03
C ASP A 571 -25.62 -3.86 -32.41
N PRO A 572 -25.89 -5.15 -32.74
CA PRO A 572 -26.32 -5.54 -34.08
C PRO A 572 -27.77 -5.15 -34.39
N PHE A 573 -28.52 -4.69 -33.38
CA PHE A 573 -29.92 -4.30 -33.54
C PHE A 573 -30.12 -2.80 -33.75
N ARG A 574 -29.03 -2.02 -33.83
CA ARG A 574 -29.07 -0.56 -33.97
C ARG A 574 -28.36 -0.08 -35.23
N GLN A 575 -29.02 0.85 -35.93
CA GLN A 575 -28.35 1.64 -36.96
C GLN A 575 -27.61 2.80 -36.27
N MET A 576 -26.28 2.67 -36.19
CA MET A 576 -25.48 3.53 -35.32
C MET A 576 -25.52 5.00 -35.74
N ASP A 577 -25.60 5.30 -37.04
CA ASP A 577 -25.72 6.68 -37.55
C ASP A 577 -26.96 7.42 -37.02
N TYR A 578 -28.10 6.73 -36.96
CA TYR A 578 -29.33 7.30 -36.38
C TYR A 578 -29.21 7.46 -34.87
N PHE A 579 -28.60 6.48 -34.21
CA PHE A 579 -28.42 6.51 -32.77
C PHE A 579 -27.48 7.64 -32.33
N LEU A 580 -26.37 7.87 -33.05
CA LEU A 580 -25.45 8.97 -32.77
C LEU A 580 -26.13 10.33 -32.96
N LYS A 581 -26.94 10.51 -34.02
CA LYS A 581 -27.77 11.71 -34.21
C LYS A 581 -28.79 11.90 -33.08
N GLN A 582 -29.38 10.81 -32.59
CA GLN A 582 -30.27 10.84 -31.44
C GLN A 582 -29.54 11.33 -30.18
N LEU A 583 -28.37 10.77 -29.85
CA LEU A 583 -27.58 11.19 -28.68
C LEU A 583 -27.16 12.67 -28.76
N GLU A 584 -26.75 13.12 -29.95
CA GLU A 584 -26.42 14.52 -30.21
C GLU A 584 -27.65 15.43 -29.99
N SER A 585 -28.84 15.03 -30.45
CA SER A 585 -30.08 15.79 -30.24
C SER A 585 -30.55 15.83 -28.77
N ILE A 586 -30.28 14.77 -28.01
CA ILE A 586 -30.58 14.69 -26.58
C ILE A 586 -29.67 15.62 -25.76
N GLY A 587 -28.49 15.94 -26.29
CA GLY A 587 -27.59 16.95 -25.73
C GLY A 587 -26.25 16.41 -25.21
N PHE A 588 -25.90 15.15 -25.50
CA PHE A 588 -24.56 14.63 -25.23
C PHE A 588 -23.49 15.42 -26.00
N SER A 589 -22.31 15.56 -25.39
CA SER A 589 -21.17 16.31 -25.96
C SER A 589 -20.25 15.43 -26.82
N GLY A 590 -20.40 14.12 -26.72
CA GLY A 590 -19.61 13.14 -27.44
C GLY A 590 -19.95 11.72 -26.99
N VAL A 591 -19.24 10.75 -27.56
CA VAL A 591 -19.45 9.33 -27.28
C VAL A 591 -18.14 8.64 -26.95
N GLN A 592 -18.24 7.59 -26.15
CA GLN A 592 -17.17 6.65 -25.84
C GLN A 592 -17.70 5.24 -26.01
N ASN A 593 -16.93 4.34 -26.59
CA ASN A 593 -17.38 2.96 -26.75
C ASN A 593 -17.40 2.21 -25.39
N PHE A 594 -18.57 1.79 -24.94
CA PHE A 594 -18.78 0.93 -23.77
C PHE A 594 -20.18 0.27 -23.80
N PRO A 595 -20.31 -1.05 -23.60
CA PRO A 595 -19.25 -2.05 -23.42
C PRO A 595 -18.31 -2.17 -24.62
N THR A 596 -17.02 -2.35 -24.35
CA THR A 596 -16.00 -2.51 -25.38
C THR A 596 -15.58 -3.96 -25.51
N VAL A 597 -15.37 -4.42 -26.74
CA VAL A 597 -14.87 -5.79 -26.98
C VAL A 597 -13.37 -5.88 -26.75
N GLY A 598 -12.69 -4.73 -26.63
CA GLY A 598 -11.27 -4.68 -26.24
C GLY A 598 -10.99 -5.20 -24.83
N LEU A 599 -12.02 -5.45 -24.02
CA LEU A 599 -11.89 -6.10 -22.71
C LEU A 599 -11.98 -7.63 -22.77
N PHE A 600 -12.38 -8.21 -23.91
CA PHE A 600 -12.39 -9.66 -24.10
C PHE A 600 -11.04 -10.13 -24.64
N ASP A 601 -10.57 -11.31 -24.21
CA ASP A 601 -9.31 -11.90 -24.66
C ASP A 601 -9.47 -13.35 -25.14
N GLY A 602 -8.36 -13.93 -25.63
CA GLY A 602 -8.28 -15.32 -26.07
C GLY A 602 -9.25 -15.70 -27.18
N ASN A 603 -9.72 -16.95 -27.16
CA ASN A 603 -10.61 -17.52 -28.17
C ASN A 603 -11.95 -16.76 -28.26
N PHE A 604 -12.42 -16.16 -27.16
CA PHE A 604 -13.69 -15.44 -27.16
C PHE A 604 -13.60 -14.15 -27.98
N ARG A 605 -12.50 -13.39 -27.83
CA ARG A 605 -12.23 -12.21 -28.66
C ARG A 605 -12.08 -12.60 -30.14
N GLN A 606 -11.34 -13.65 -30.43
CA GLN A 606 -11.16 -14.12 -31.81
C GLN A 606 -12.51 -14.45 -32.47
N ASN A 607 -13.40 -15.16 -31.76
CA ASN A 607 -14.73 -15.48 -32.28
C ASN A 607 -15.59 -14.22 -32.51
N LEU A 608 -15.49 -13.20 -31.64
CA LEU A 608 -16.17 -11.92 -31.85
C LEU A 608 -15.64 -11.18 -33.09
N GLU A 609 -14.32 -11.18 -33.29
CA GLU A 609 -13.69 -10.57 -34.46
C GLU A 609 -14.09 -11.30 -35.76
N GLU A 610 -14.08 -12.64 -35.77
CA GLU A 610 -14.47 -13.46 -36.93
C GLU A 610 -15.95 -13.31 -37.30
N THR A 611 -16.81 -12.89 -36.36
CA THR A 611 -18.26 -12.71 -36.57
C THR A 611 -18.66 -11.25 -36.80
N GLY A 612 -17.70 -10.35 -37.02
CA GLY A 612 -17.97 -8.95 -37.33
C GLY A 612 -18.31 -8.08 -36.11
N MET A 613 -18.10 -8.58 -34.90
CA MET A 613 -18.23 -7.84 -33.62
C MET A 613 -16.85 -7.49 -33.04
N GLY A 614 -15.87 -7.28 -33.91
CA GLY A 614 -14.48 -7.04 -33.54
C GLY A 614 -14.20 -5.61 -33.08
N TYR A 615 -13.01 -5.42 -32.49
CA TYR A 615 -12.56 -4.09 -32.02
C TYR A 615 -12.42 -3.07 -33.16
N GLY A 616 -12.13 -3.51 -34.39
CA GLY A 616 -12.04 -2.63 -35.56
C GLY A 616 -13.33 -1.84 -35.83
N VAL A 617 -14.50 -2.47 -35.61
CA VAL A 617 -15.83 -1.84 -35.76
C VAL A 617 -16.08 -0.78 -34.68
N GLN A 618 -15.37 -0.86 -33.56
CA GLN A 618 -15.51 0.09 -32.43
C GLN A 618 -14.66 1.35 -32.61
N VAL A 619 -13.62 1.29 -33.45
CA VAL A 619 -12.63 2.37 -33.63
C VAL A 619 -12.73 3.00 -35.02
N GLY A 620 -13.21 2.25 -36.02
CA GLY A 620 -13.55 2.78 -37.34
C GLY A 620 -14.97 3.34 -37.34
N GLY A 621 -15.10 4.66 -37.45
CA GLY A 621 -16.27 5.24 -38.13
C GLY A 621 -16.16 4.85 -39.60
N SER A 622 -17.21 4.25 -40.14
CA SER A 622 -17.51 4.00 -41.55
C SER A 622 -16.38 4.33 -42.55
N ASP A 623 -15.58 3.34 -42.92
CA ASP A 623 -14.84 3.35 -44.19
C ASP A 623 -15.73 2.76 -45.31
N ASP A 624 -16.96 3.29 -45.43
CA ASP A 624 -17.87 3.13 -46.57
C ASP A 624 -18.68 4.41 -46.79
#